data_AF-A0A328NL42-F1
#
_entry.id   AF-A0A328NL42-F1
#
_cell.length_a   1.000
_cell.length_b   1.000
_cell.length_c   1.000
_cell.angle_alpha   90.00
_cell.angle_beta   90.00
_cell.angle_gamma   90.00
#
_symmetry.space_group_name_H-M   'P 1'
#
loop_
_entity.id
_entity.type
_entity.pdbx_description
1 polymer ?
#
loop_
_entity_poly.entity_id
_entity_poly.type
_entity_poly.pdbx_seq_one_letter_code
_entity_poly.pdbx_strand_id
1 'polypeptide(L)'
;MAMTRRATLAGISAGLLLLGCSVGAPTKSEPKPESAPVSAASADATTTAEAVGLLRGGTAFVNQTSYRSDVDIASQITSLSHTDNVHKRLTAKVTAPGGVIEIRMIDAEVYMKTSLFRGVGDGWTVLDPARVPSDFALSFAPGKNDSGGSGRLIDAIVTARADGPEISGTIDATRIAAGNGISFRPGPGGVFPDSARRHAFRASLDTEGRLVSFLMPEASGLPNASLRYSDFGTTVTVARPPGAIAAPDALYPQLGLGGGE
;
A
#
# COMPACT_ATOMS: atom_id res chain seq x y z
N MET A 1 -13.82 -43.70 53.43
CA MET A 1 -14.07 -42.56 54.35
C MET A 1 -12.75 -42.23 55.04
N ALA A 2 -12.43 -40.94 55.22
CA ALA A 2 -11.11 -40.37 55.57
C ALA A 2 -10.12 -40.27 54.39
N MET A 3 -9.32 -39.22 54.20
CA MET A 3 -9.22 -37.91 54.85
C MET A 3 -8.46 -36.97 53.92
N THR A 4 -8.86 -35.71 53.93
CA THR A 4 -8.27 -34.56 53.24
C THR A 4 -6.79 -34.36 53.57
N ARG A 5 -5.95 -34.13 52.56
CA ARG A 5 -4.70 -33.35 52.73
C ARG A 5 -4.57 -32.33 51.61
N ARG A 6 -4.58 -31.06 52.02
CA ARG A 6 -4.23 -29.89 51.21
C ARG A 6 -2.72 -29.90 50.96
N ALA A 7 -2.32 -29.62 49.72
CA ALA A 7 -0.98 -29.14 49.39
C ALA A 7 -1.12 -27.97 48.44
N THR A 8 -0.81 -26.79 48.97
CA THR A 8 -0.64 -25.51 48.28
C THR A 8 0.66 -25.58 47.47
N LEU A 9 0.61 -25.29 46.17
CA LEU A 9 1.80 -24.90 45.42
C LEU A 9 1.51 -23.64 44.61
N ALA A 10 2.39 -22.67 44.80
CA ALA A 10 2.39 -21.33 44.28
C ALA A 10 3.18 -21.22 42.98
N GLY A 11 2.83 -20.20 42.16
CA GLY A 11 3.67 -19.58 41.12
C GLY A 11 3.93 -20.47 39.89
N ILE A 12 3.83 -19.98 38.65
CA ILE A 12 4.43 -18.75 38.13
C ILE A 12 3.54 -18.24 36.99
N SER A 13 3.06 -17.01 37.13
CA SER A 13 2.41 -16.25 36.06
C SER A 13 3.50 -15.66 35.15
N ALA A 14 3.66 -16.20 33.95
CA ALA A 14 4.44 -15.55 32.90
C ALA A 14 3.54 -14.54 32.17
N GLY A 15 3.54 -13.30 32.65
CA GLY A 15 2.88 -12.17 31.99
C GLY A 15 3.62 -11.80 30.71
N LEU A 16 2.89 -11.81 29.59
CA LEU A 16 3.36 -11.27 28.32
C LEU A 16 3.43 -9.74 28.40
N LEU A 17 4.59 -9.20 28.07
CA LEU A 17 4.97 -7.79 28.18
C LEU A 17 4.10 -6.87 27.29
N LEU A 18 3.38 -5.96 27.95
CA LEU A 18 2.86 -4.73 27.36
C LEU A 18 4.03 -3.76 27.11
N LEU A 19 4.47 -3.63 25.86
CA LEU A 19 5.37 -2.55 25.44
C LEU A 19 4.55 -1.28 25.20
N GLY A 20 4.36 -0.51 26.26
CA GLY A 20 3.95 0.89 26.18
C GLY A 20 5.16 1.79 25.93
N CYS A 21 5.21 2.48 24.79
CA CYS A 21 6.19 3.53 24.59
C CYS A 21 5.76 4.78 25.38
N SER A 22 6.56 5.16 26.37
CA SER A 22 6.36 6.33 27.20
C SER A 22 6.82 7.61 26.50
N VAL A 23 6.08 8.69 26.73
CA VAL A 23 6.40 10.05 26.28
C VAL A 23 7.53 10.60 27.15
N GLY A 24 8.70 10.83 26.56
CA GLY A 24 9.81 11.53 27.20
C GLY A 24 9.55 13.03 27.29
N ALA A 25 9.81 13.62 28.46
CA ALA A 25 9.75 15.06 28.70
C ALA A 25 10.86 15.80 27.92
N PRO A 26 10.61 17.03 27.43
CA PRO A 26 11.56 17.76 26.60
C PRO A 26 12.71 18.38 27.43
N THR A 27 13.94 18.15 26.98
CA THR A 27 15.12 18.94 27.38
C THR A 27 15.17 20.23 26.55
N LYS A 28 15.36 21.36 27.24
CA LYS A 28 15.61 22.69 26.66
C LYS A 28 16.76 22.63 25.67
N SER A 29 16.51 22.98 24.40
CA SER A 29 17.54 23.30 23.41
C SER A 29 17.15 24.58 22.66
N GLU A 30 18.17 25.39 22.42
CA GLU A 30 18.23 26.78 21.94
C GLU A 30 17.56 27.01 20.55
N PRO A 31 17.11 28.26 20.21
CA PRO A 31 16.24 28.46 19.06
C PRO A 31 17.02 28.36 17.73
N LYS A 32 16.67 27.35 16.94
CA LYS A 32 17.00 27.26 15.51
C LYS A 32 16.07 28.20 14.73
N PRO A 33 16.52 28.90 13.66
CA PRO A 33 15.67 29.81 12.91
C PRO A 33 14.46 29.07 12.35
N GLU A 34 13.28 29.48 12.81
CA GLU A 34 11.98 28.99 12.39
C GLU A 34 11.77 29.39 10.93
N SER A 35 11.81 28.41 10.03
CA SER A 35 11.36 28.61 8.66
C SER A 35 9.86 28.87 8.73
N ALA A 36 9.45 30.09 8.43
CA ALA A 36 8.06 30.50 8.45
C ALA A 36 7.18 29.49 7.67
N PRO A 37 5.99 29.14 8.20
CA PRO A 37 5.06 28.32 7.44
C PRO A 37 4.67 29.10 6.19
N VAL A 38 5.01 28.55 5.02
CA VAL A 38 4.47 29.01 3.75
C VAL A 38 2.97 28.79 3.86
N SER A 39 2.22 29.88 4.02
CA SER A 39 0.76 29.85 3.99
C SER A 39 0.35 29.26 2.64
N ALA A 40 -0.02 27.98 2.63
CA ALA A 40 -0.62 27.35 1.47
C ALA A 40 -1.97 28.02 1.26
N ALA A 41 -2.00 29.04 0.39
CA ALA A 41 -3.24 29.54 -0.15
C ALA A 41 -4.02 28.32 -0.65
N SER A 42 -5.21 28.10 -0.11
CA SER A 42 -6.09 27.02 -0.57
C SER A 42 -6.24 27.17 -2.07
N ALA A 43 -5.76 26.19 -2.84
CA ALA A 43 -5.98 26.18 -4.28
C ALA A 43 -7.49 26.23 -4.53
N ASP A 44 -7.92 27.07 -5.47
CA ASP A 44 -9.31 27.07 -5.90
C ASP A 44 -9.64 25.77 -6.68
N ALA A 45 -10.92 25.55 -6.92
CA ALA A 45 -11.40 24.33 -7.57
C ALA A 45 -10.82 24.15 -8.98
N THR A 46 -10.64 25.25 -9.72
CA THR A 46 -10.06 25.23 -11.07
C THR A 46 -8.60 24.81 -11.03
N THR A 47 -7.79 25.43 -10.18
CA THR A 47 -6.37 25.10 -9.98
C THR A 47 -6.21 23.64 -9.58
N THR A 48 -7.07 23.14 -8.69
CA THR A 48 -7.08 21.74 -8.28
C THR A 48 -7.44 20.81 -9.44
N ALA A 49 -8.47 21.14 -10.22
CA ALA A 49 -8.90 20.33 -11.35
C ALA A 49 -7.82 20.22 -12.44
N GLU A 50 -7.12 21.32 -12.73
CA GLU A 50 -5.99 21.34 -13.67
C GLU A 50 -4.85 20.42 -13.20
N ALA A 51 -4.42 20.54 -11.94
CA ALA A 51 -3.36 19.71 -11.37
C ALA A 51 -3.75 18.22 -11.33
N VAL A 52 -4.99 17.90 -10.98
CA VAL A 52 -5.53 16.53 -11.05
C VAL A 52 -5.55 16.03 -12.50
N GLY A 53 -5.90 16.89 -13.46
CA GLY A 53 -5.85 16.58 -14.89
C GLY A 53 -4.43 16.19 -15.36
N LEU A 54 -3.41 16.93 -14.93
CA LEU A 54 -2.01 16.61 -15.19
C LEU A 54 -1.61 15.25 -14.61
N LEU A 55 -1.97 14.97 -13.35
CA LEU A 55 -1.68 13.68 -12.72
C LEU A 55 -2.38 12.53 -13.44
N ARG A 56 -3.65 12.69 -13.84
CA ARG A 56 -4.39 11.68 -14.62
C ARG A 56 -3.78 11.46 -16.00
N GLY A 57 -3.34 12.52 -16.67
CA GLY A 57 -2.57 12.40 -17.92
C GLY A 57 -1.26 11.63 -17.70
N GLY A 58 -0.57 11.92 -16.59
CA GLY A 58 0.67 11.28 -16.22
C GLY A 58 0.59 9.80 -15.87
N THR A 59 -0.60 9.23 -15.67
CA THR A 59 -0.79 7.78 -15.48
C THR A 59 -1.15 7.04 -16.78
N ALA A 60 -1.24 7.73 -17.91
CA ALA A 60 -1.61 7.11 -19.19
C ALA A 60 -0.65 5.96 -19.60
N PHE A 61 0.62 6.03 -19.20
CA PHE A 61 1.62 4.99 -19.47
C PHE A 61 1.19 3.61 -18.94
N VAL A 62 0.37 3.55 -17.87
CA VAL A 62 -0.06 2.30 -17.23
C VAL A 62 -0.67 1.34 -18.23
N ASN A 63 -1.43 1.85 -19.21
CA ASN A 63 -2.10 1.03 -20.23
C ASN A 63 -1.35 0.98 -21.58
N GLN A 64 -0.19 1.64 -21.69
CA GLN A 64 0.50 1.85 -22.96
C GLN A 64 1.85 1.13 -23.02
N THR A 65 2.48 0.88 -21.88
CA THR A 65 3.84 0.34 -21.82
C THR A 65 4.05 -0.49 -20.56
N SER A 66 5.16 -1.21 -20.53
CA SER A 66 5.71 -1.75 -19.31
C SER A 66 6.35 -0.68 -18.43
N TYR A 67 6.44 -0.96 -17.13
CA TYR A 67 7.05 -0.10 -16.12
C TYR A 67 7.38 -0.89 -14.85
N ARG A 68 8.25 -0.31 -14.03
CA ARG A 68 8.49 -0.70 -12.64
C ARG A 68 7.71 0.21 -11.71
N SER A 69 7.13 -0.34 -10.64
CA SER A 69 6.57 0.43 -9.54
C SER A 69 7.14 -0.03 -8.19
N ASP A 70 7.62 0.92 -7.40
CA ASP A 70 8.05 0.73 -6.02
C ASP A 70 7.06 1.42 -5.08
N VAL A 71 6.58 0.72 -4.07
CA VAL A 71 5.74 1.28 -3.00
C VAL A 71 6.39 1.01 -1.65
N ASP A 72 6.42 2.02 -0.80
CA ASP A 72 6.91 1.93 0.59
C ASP A 72 5.92 2.62 1.51
N ILE A 73 5.46 1.93 2.55
CA ILE A 73 4.67 2.48 3.66
C ILE A 73 5.45 2.23 4.95
N ALA A 74 5.95 3.31 5.57
CA ALA A 74 6.75 3.28 6.81
C ALA A 74 7.96 2.33 6.82
N SER A 75 8.44 1.91 5.65
CA SER A 75 9.40 0.81 5.47
C SER A 75 8.96 -0.51 6.12
N GLN A 76 7.68 -0.62 6.50
CA GLN A 76 7.06 -1.80 7.07
C GLN A 76 6.38 -2.65 6.01
N ILE A 77 5.76 -1.97 5.03
CA ILE A 77 5.15 -2.60 3.88
C ILE A 77 5.85 -2.06 2.64
N THR A 78 6.49 -2.94 1.88
CA THR A 78 7.13 -2.59 0.61
C THR A 78 6.60 -3.46 -0.51
N SER A 79 6.42 -2.88 -1.69
CA SER A 79 6.09 -3.61 -2.91
C SER A 79 7.05 -3.22 -4.02
N LEU A 80 7.58 -4.22 -4.71
CA LEU A 80 8.31 -4.05 -5.96
C LEU A 80 7.56 -4.81 -7.05
N SER A 81 7.14 -4.12 -8.09
CA SER A 81 6.46 -4.72 -9.24
C SER A 81 7.09 -4.33 -10.55
N HIS A 82 7.15 -5.27 -11.48
CA HIS A 82 7.36 -5.04 -12.91
C HIS A 82 6.08 -5.43 -13.62
N THR A 83 5.47 -4.47 -14.30
CA THR A 83 4.14 -4.61 -14.92
C THR A 83 4.27 -4.31 -16.40
N ASP A 84 3.69 -5.16 -17.23
CA ASP A 84 3.51 -4.97 -18.66
C ASP A 84 2.06 -5.32 -18.99
N ASN A 85 1.21 -4.30 -19.00
CA ASN A 85 -0.20 -4.47 -19.25
C ASN A 85 -0.49 -4.82 -20.72
N VAL A 86 0.34 -4.36 -21.66
CA VAL A 86 0.17 -4.67 -23.10
C VAL A 86 0.28 -6.17 -23.32
N HIS A 87 1.25 -6.82 -22.69
CA HIS A 87 1.46 -8.27 -22.78
C HIS A 87 0.87 -9.06 -21.62
N LYS A 88 0.12 -8.41 -20.71
CA LYS A 88 -0.50 -9.05 -19.52
C LYS A 88 0.53 -9.85 -18.72
N ARG A 89 1.65 -9.22 -18.41
CA ARG A 89 2.74 -9.79 -17.62
C ARG A 89 2.93 -8.95 -16.36
N LEU A 90 3.07 -9.61 -15.22
CA LEU A 90 3.42 -8.93 -13.98
C LEU A 90 4.28 -9.85 -13.11
N THR A 91 5.29 -9.28 -12.46
CA THR A 91 5.89 -9.86 -11.26
C THR A 91 5.76 -8.86 -10.14
N ALA A 92 5.28 -9.26 -8.97
CA ALA A 92 5.29 -8.42 -7.78
C ALA A 92 5.84 -9.18 -6.58
N LYS A 93 6.54 -8.47 -5.72
CA LYS A 93 6.96 -8.92 -4.40
C LYS A 93 6.49 -7.91 -3.37
N VAL A 94 5.60 -8.33 -2.48
CA VAL A 94 5.12 -7.55 -1.36
C VAL A 94 5.74 -8.10 -0.09
N THR A 95 6.43 -7.25 0.66
CA THR A 95 6.95 -7.56 1.99
C THR A 95 6.12 -6.81 3.01
N ALA A 96 5.62 -7.51 4.02
CA ALA A 96 4.83 -6.94 5.10
C ALA A 96 5.21 -7.62 6.43
N PRO A 97 4.77 -7.09 7.59
CA PRO A 97 4.93 -7.80 8.86
C PRO A 97 4.32 -9.20 8.75
N GLY A 98 5.12 -10.22 9.04
CA GLY A 98 4.72 -11.63 8.99
C GLY A 98 5.24 -12.40 7.78
N GLY A 99 5.66 -11.75 6.68
CA GLY A 99 6.14 -12.49 5.52
C GLY A 99 6.12 -11.76 4.19
N VAL A 100 6.27 -12.55 3.12
CA VAL A 100 6.37 -12.10 1.74
C VAL A 100 5.26 -12.74 0.91
N ILE A 101 4.63 -11.94 0.05
CA ILE A 101 3.74 -12.41 -1.01
C ILE A 101 4.46 -12.18 -2.34
N GLU A 102 4.68 -13.25 -3.09
CA GLU A 102 5.14 -13.17 -4.47
C GLU A 102 3.96 -13.42 -5.41
N ILE A 103 3.85 -12.60 -6.45
CA ILE A 103 2.82 -12.72 -7.48
C ILE A 103 3.45 -12.78 -8.85
N ARG A 104 2.91 -13.63 -9.70
CA ARG A 104 3.17 -13.59 -11.14
C ARG A 104 1.86 -13.58 -11.91
N MET A 105 1.77 -12.75 -12.94
CA MET A 105 0.68 -12.79 -13.91
C MET A 105 1.22 -13.15 -15.28
N ILE A 106 0.53 -14.08 -15.92
CA ILE A 106 0.79 -14.50 -17.30
C ILE A 106 -0.57 -14.61 -17.97
N ASP A 107 -0.88 -13.68 -18.87
CA ASP A 107 -2.16 -13.60 -19.56
C ASP A 107 -3.30 -13.44 -18.56
N ALA A 108 -4.16 -14.44 -18.42
CA ALA A 108 -5.24 -14.43 -17.44
C ALA A 108 -4.91 -15.19 -16.15
N GLU A 109 -3.80 -15.93 -16.12
CA GLU A 109 -3.41 -16.72 -14.96
C GLU A 109 -2.67 -15.86 -13.94
N VAL A 110 -3.05 -16.02 -12.68
CA VAL A 110 -2.36 -15.39 -11.56
C VAL A 110 -1.82 -16.46 -10.64
N TYR A 111 -0.53 -16.37 -10.40
CA TYR A 111 0.20 -17.22 -9.48
C TYR A 111 0.52 -16.44 -8.23
N MET A 112 0.37 -17.08 -7.08
CA MET A 112 0.75 -16.50 -5.80
C MET A 112 1.51 -17.51 -4.96
N LYS A 113 2.54 -17.03 -4.27
CA LYS A 113 3.27 -17.76 -3.25
C LYS A 113 3.34 -16.92 -1.98
N THR A 114 2.94 -17.49 -0.86
CA THR A 114 2.94 -16.81 0.44
C THR A 114 2.83 -17.83 1.57
N SER A 115 3.54 -17.59 2.67
CA SER A 115 3.43 -18.35 3.91
C SER A 115 2.56 -17.65 4.96
N LEU A 116 1.95 -16.51 4.60
CA LEU A 116 1.17 -15.68 5.54
C LEU A 116 -0.20 -16.28 5.87
N PHE A 117 -0.73 -17.13 5.00
CA PHE A 117 -2.11 -17.59 5.09
C PHE A 117 -2.18 -19.03 5.60
N ARG A 118 -3.02 -19.25 6.61
CA ARG A 118 -3.20 -20.57 7.23
C ARG A 118 -3.81 -21.53 6.21
N GLY A 119 -3.26 -22.75 6.12
CA GLY A 119 -3.78 -23.82 5.25
C GLY A 119 -3.47 -23.66 3.76
N VAL A 120 -2.60 -22.73 3.36
CA VAL A 120 -2.24 -22.51 1.94
C VAL A 120 -0.97 -23.27 1.53
N GLY A 121 -0.04 -23.46 2.47
CA GLY A 121 1.28 -24.04 2.21
C GLY A 121 2.25 -23.04 1.58
N ASP A 122 3.53 -23.42 1.48
CA ASP A 122 4.61 -22.51 1.06
C ASP A 122 4.89 -22.54 -0.46
N GLY A 123 4.11 -23.31 -1.22
CA GLY A 123 4.28 -23.52 -2.66
C GLY A 123 3.64 -22.42 -3.52
N TRP A 124 3.90 -22.48 -4.82
CA TRP A 124 3.17 -21.67 -5.78
C TRP A 124 1.77 -22.21 -5.98
N THR A 125 0.79 -21.31 -5.94
CA THR A 125 -0.62 -21.60 -6.22
C THR A 125 -1.09 -20.80 -7.43
N VAL A 126 -2.02 -21.36 -8.20
CA VAL A 126 -2.75 -20.68 -9.26
C VAL A 126 -4.10 -20.26 -8.71
N LEU A 127 -4.39 -18.96 -8.73
CA LEU A 127 -5.66 -18.42 -8.27
C LEU A 127 -6.75 -18.68 -9.31
N ASP A 128 -7.94 -19.02 -8.85
CA ASP A 128 -9.17 -18.97 -9.65
C ASP A 128 -9.72 -17.53 -9.63
N PRO A 129 -9.70 -16.79 -10.76
CA PRO A 129 -10.17 -15.41 -10.80
C PRO A 129 -11.64 -15.25 -10.36
N ALA A 130 -12.49 -16.26 -10.56
CA ALA A 130 -13.90 -16.20 -10.17
C ALA A 130 -14.09 -16.23 -8.65
N ARG A 131 -13.06 -16.60 -7.91
CA ARG A 131 -13.08 -16.76 -6.45
C ARG A 131 -12.27 -15.68 -5.73
N VAL A 132 -11.51 -14.86 -6.45
CA VAL A 132 -10.76 -13.74 -5.86
C VAL A 132 -11.75 -12.66 -5.40
N PRO A 133 -11.73 -12.24 -4.13
CA PRO A 133 -12.58 -11.17 -3.64
C PRO A 133 -12.34 -9.86 -4.41
N SER A 134 -13.41 -9.09 -4.65
CA SER A 134 -13.32 -7.80 -5.35
C SER A 134 -12.55 -6.74 -4.57
N ASP A 135 -12.45 -6.89 -3.26
CA ASP A 135 -11.70 -6.02 -2.34
C ASP A 135 -10.24 -6.47 -2.14
N PHE A 136 -9.78 -7.49 -2.88
CA PHE A 136 -8.42 -7.99 -2.75
C PHE A 136 -7.40 -6.85 -2.98
N ALA A 137 -6.56 -6.61 -1.96
CA ALA A 137 -5.65 -5.48 -1.90
C ALA A 137 -4.62 -5.47 -3.03
N LEU A 138 -4.33 -6.62 -3.65
CA LEU A 138 -3.38 -6.71 -4.75
C LEU A 138 -4.08 -6.85 -6.12
N SER A 139 -5.39 -6.53 -6.19
CA SER A 139 -6.29 -6.56 -7.35
C SER A 139 -5.65 -6.91 -8.69
N PHE A 140 -6.17 -7.95 -9.35
CA PHE A 140 -5.66 -8.42 -10.62
C PHE A 140 -6.68 -8.18 -11.73
N ALA A 141 -6.45 -7.14 -12.52
CA ALA A 141 -7.14 -6.87 -13.76
C ALA A 141 -6.13 -7.01 -14.93
N PRO A 142 -5.99 -8.21 -15.53
CA PRO A 142 -5.10 -8.42 -16.66
C PRO A 142 -5.22 -7.35 -17.74
N GLY A 143 -4.11 -6.68 -18.01
CA GLY A 143 -4.01 -5.60 -19.01
C GLY A 143 -4.51 -4.23 -18.55
N LYS A 144 -4.87 -4.07 -17.29
CA LYS A 144 -5.29 -2.79 -16.67
C LYS A 144 -4.74 -2.60 -15.26
N ASN A 145 -3.72 -3.37 -14.87
CA ASN A 145 -3.19 -3.31 -13.51
C ASN A 145 -2.40 -2.04 -13.31
N ASP A 146 -2.87 -1.15 -12.44
CA ASP A 146 -2.02 -0.15 -11.82
C ASP A 146 -1.41 -0.75 -10.54
N SER A 147 -0.22 -1.35 -10.64
CA SER A 147 0.48 -1.96 -9.49
C SER A 147 0.90 -0.94 -8.42
N GLY A 148 0.97 0.35 -8.75
CA GLY A 148 1.25 1.42 -7.80
C GLY A 148 -0.02 2.04 -7.19
N GLY A 149 -1.17 1.87 -7.83
CA GLY A 149 -2.48 2.35 -7.37
C GLY A 149 -2.68 3.85 -7.47
N SER A 150 -1.86 4.54 -8.26
CA SER A 150 -1.90 5.99 -8.45
C SER A 150 -3.28 6.55 -8.77
N GLY A 151 -4.09 5.85 -9.56
CA GLY A 151 -5.46 6.29 -9.87
C GLY A 151 -6.32 6.57 -8.63
N ARG A 152 -6.27 5.66 -7.64
CA ARG A 152 -7.04 5.79 -6.38
C ARG A 152 -6.51 6.91 -5.50
N LEU A 153 -5.20 7.18 -5.54
CA LEU A 153 -4.60 8.29 -4.82
C LEU A 153 -5.05 9.63 -5.42
N ILE A 154 -5.05 9.72 -6.75
CA ILE A 154 -5.49 10.91 -7.48
C ILE A 154 -6.97 11.20 -7.21
N ASP A 155 -7.83 10.18 -7.17
CA ASP A 155 -9.27 10.34 -6.89
C ASP A 155 -9.58 10.82 -5.46
N ALA A 156 -8.62 10.66 -4.53
CA ALA A 156 -8.73 11.09 -3.15
C ALA A 156 -8.18 12.52 -2.91
N ILE A 157 -7.62 13.17 -3.93
CA ILE A 157 -7.08 14.55 -3.81
C ILE A 157 -8.21 15.52 -3.48
N VAL A 158 -7.94 16.41 -2.51
CA VAL A 158 -8.84 17.47 -2.05
C VAL A 158 -8.43 18.81 -2.61
N THR A 159 -7.14 19.14 -2.53
CA THR A 159 -6.55 20.33 -3.14
C THR A 159 -5.27 19.95 -3.85
N ALA A 160 -4.98 20.60 -4.97
CA ALA A 160 -3.72 20.42 -5.68
C ALA A 160 -3.33 21.70 -6.42
N ARG A 161 -2.02 21.88 -6.57
CA ARG A 161 -1.43 22.93 -7.39
C ARG A 161 -0.20 22.37 -8.08
N ALA A 162 -0.06 22.69 -9.36
CA ALA A 162 1.16 22.42 -10.12
C ALA A 162 2.12 23.62 -10.04
N ASP A 163 3.40 23.32 -9.94
CA ASP A 163 4.53 24.23 -10.05
C ASP A 163 5.56 23.57 -10.98
N GLY A 164 5.40 23.80 -12.28
CA GLY A 164 6.13 23.05 -13.31
C GLY A 164 5.84 21.54 -13.23
N PRO A 165 6.86 20.67 -13.15
CA PRO A 165 6.67 19.22 -13.04
C PRO A 165 6.26 18.76 -11.64
N GLU A 166 6.32 19.63 -10.63
CA GLU A 166 5.98 19.30 -9.25
C GLU A 166 4.51 19.63 -8.96
N ILE A 167 3.81 18.72 -8.29
CA ILE A 167 2.42 18.89 -7.90
C ILE A 167 2.32 18.63 -6.41
N SER A 168 1.68 19.54 -5.66
CA SER A 168 1.52 19.40 -4.22
C SER A 168 0.12 19.80 -3.78
N GLY A 169 -0.29 19.31 -2.62
CA GLY A 169 -1.60 19.64 -2.07
C GLY A 169 -2.00 18.73 -0.93
N THR A 170 -3.31 18.50 -0.81
CA THR A 170 -3.89 17.63 0.22
C THR A 170 -4.71 16.51 -0.38
N ILE A 171 -4.68 15.36 0.30
CA ILE A 171 -5.39 14.14 -0.02
C ILE A 171 -6.22 13.71 1.20
N ASP A 172 -7.45 13.24 0.97
CA ASP A 172 -8.27 12.63 2.01
C ASP A 172 -7.96 11.14 2.04
N ALA A 173 -7.08 10.72 2.96
CA ALA A 173 -6.66 9.34 3.11
C ALA A 173 -7.83 8.40 3.46
N THR A 174 -8.95 8.94 3.99
CA THR A 174 -10.17 8.15 4.27
C THR A 174 -10.95 7.83 3.01
N ARG A 175 -10.68 8.54 1.90
CA ARG A 175 -11.28 8.34 0.57
C ARG A 175 -10.42 7.52 -0.37
N ILE A 176 -9.21 7.13 0.04
CA ILE A 176 -8.39 6.19 -0.72
C ILE A 176 -9.10 4.84 -0.65
N ALA A 177 -9.68 4.41 -1.77
CA ALA A 177 -10.38 3.13 -1.89
C ALA A 177 -9.45 1.96 -1.55
N ALA A 178 -9.94 0.74 -1.44
CA ALA A 178 -9.12 -0.48 -1.35
C ALA A 178 -8.41 -0.83 -2.68
N GLY A 179 -7.25 -1.50 -2.66
CA GLY A 179 -6.55 -1.97 -3.86
C GLY A 179 -5.02 -1.82 -3.85
N ASN A 180 -4.39 -1.99 -5.03
CA ASN A 180 -2.94 -2.10 -5.24
C ASN A 180 -2.11 -0.91 -4.76
N GLY A 181 -0.97 -1.13 -4.11
CA GLY A 181 -0.06 -0.06 -3.74
C GLY A 181 -0.44 0.60 -2.41
N ILE A 182 -0.46 1.94 -2.34
CA ILE A 182 -0.70 2.65 -1.08
C ILE A 182 -2.17 2.51 -0.68
N SER A 183 -2.43 2.04 0.54
CA SER A 183 -3.76 1.98 1.15
C SER A 183 -3.65 2.09 2.65
N PHE A 184 -4.59 2.79 3.27
CA PHE A 184 -4.65 2.96 4.72
C PHE A 184 -5.90 2.28 5.26
N ARG A 185 -5.80 1.78 6.49
CA ARG A 185 -6.93 1.27 7.25
C ARG A 185 -7.14 2.14 8.48
N PRO A 186 -8.39 2.26 8.96
CA PRO A 186 -8.62 2.88 10.25
C PRO A 186 -7.89 2.12 11.35
N GLY A 187 -7.57 2.80 12.45
CA GLY A 187 -6.95 2.17 13.61
C GLY A 187 -7.90 1.20 14.34
N PRO A 188 -7.48 0.63 15.48
CA PRO A 188 -8.27 -0.36 16.25
C PRO A 188 -9.70 0.06 16.63
N GLY A 189 -10.01 1.37 16.63
CA GLY A 189 -11.36 1.89 16.86
C GLY A 189 -12.24 1.99 15.60
N GLY A 190 -11.78 1.53 14.44
CA GLY A 190 -12.53 1.59 13.18
C GLY A 190 -12.67 3.00 12.59
N VAL A 191 -11.97 4.00 13.15
CA VAL A 191 -12.05 5.40 12.73
C VAL A 191 -10.66 5.91 12.35
N PHE A 192 -10.61 6.74 11.31
CA PHE A 192 -9.42 7.51 10.96
C PHE A 192 -9.33 8.78 11.81
N PRO A 193 -8.12 9.25 12.17
CA PRO A 193 -7.99 10.55 12.81
C PRO A 193 -8.48 11.66 11.85
N ASP A 194 -9.05 12.75 12.38
CA ASP A 194 -9.60 13.85 11.56
C ASP A 194 -8.56 14.44 10.59
N SER A 195 -7.29 14.42 10.98
CA SER A 195 -6.14 14.82 10.17
C SER A 195 -5.99 14.01 8.88
N ALA A 196 -6.49 12.77 8.84
CA ALA A 196 -6.43 11.92 7.65
C ALA A 196 -7.18 12.53 6.46
N ARG A 197 -8.12 13.44 6.70
CA ARG A 197 -8.91 14.10 5.65
C ARG A 197 -8.17 15.20 4.90
N ARG A 198 -7.01 15.64 5.41
CA ARG A 198 -6.21 16.73 4.84
C ARG A 198 -4.72 16.41 4.91
N HIS A 199 -4.37 15.18 4.56
CA HIS A 199 -2.99 14.74 4.58
C HIS A 199 -2.22 15.39 3.43
N ALA A 200 -0.98 15.83 3.65
CA ALA A 200 -0.19 16.47 2.59
C ALA A 200 0.28 15.43 1.57
N PHE A 201 0.46 15.84 0.31
CA PHE A 201 1.17 15.04 -0.67
C PHE A 201 2.06 15.90 -1.58
N ARG A 202 3.03 15.24 -2.21
CA ARG A 202 3.84 15.76 -3.31
C ARG A 202 3.92 14.72 -4.41
N ALA A 203 3.87 15.13 -5.65
CA ALA A 203 4.01 14.27 -6.81
C ALA A 203 4.90 14.97 -7.84
N SER A 204 5.62 14.20 -8.65
CA SER A 204 6.43 14.75 -9.73
C SER A 204 6.18 14.02 -11.04
N LEU A 205 6.19 14.82 -12.12
CA LEU A 205 6.13 14.36 -13.49
C LEU A 205 7.52 14.37 -14.11
N ASP A 206 7.83 13.42 -14.98
CA ASP A 206 9.04 13.48 -15.80
C ASP A 206 8.90 14.42 -17.01
N THR A 207 9.92 14.48 -17.86
CA THR A 207 9.95 15.32 -19.06
C THR A 207 8.93 14.91 -20.12
N GLU A 208 8.39 13.70 -20.06
CA GLU A 208 7.31 13.21 -20.94
C GLU A 208 5.93 13.44 -20.30
N GLY A 209 5.87 14.05 -19.11
CA GLY A 209 4.66 14.28 -18.35
C GLY A 209 4.15 13.04 -17.60
N ARG A 210 4.94 11.97 -17.49
CA ARG A 210 4.56 10.76 -16.76
C ARG A 210 4.73 10.96 -15.26
N LEU A 211 3.79 10.47 -14.46
CA LEU A 211 3.93 10.42 -13.01
C LEU A 211 5.09 9.48 -12.65
N VAL A 212 6.09 9.99 -11.95
CA VAL A 212 7.27 9.21 -11.53
C VAL A 212 7.43 9.10 -10.02
N SER A 213 6.83 10.00 -9.25
CA SER A 213 6.82 9.94 -7.79
C SER A 213 5.51 10.46 -7.21
N PHE A 214 5.04 9.83 -6.13
CA PHE A 214 3.98 10.31 -5.26
C PHE A 214 4.38 10.04 -3.81
N LEU A 215 4.43 11.07 -2.98
CA LEU A 215 4.92 11.05 -1.61
C LEU A 215 3.86 11.61 -0.66
N MET A 216 3.57 10.88 0.40
CA MET A 216 2.77 11.28 1.54
C MET A 216 3.70 11.25 2.76
N PRO A 217 4.13 12.40 3.31
CA PRO A 217 4.99 12.44 4.48
C PRO A 217 4.24 12.01 5.74
N GLU A 218 4.93 11.47 6.74
CA GLU A 218 4.30 11.13 8.02
C GLU A 218 3.65 12.39 8.63
N ALA A 219 2.37 12.28 9.02
CA ALA A 219 1.66 13.38 9.67
C ALA A 219 0.46 12.87 10.46
N SER A 220 0.33 13.38 11.69
CA SER A 220 -0.89 13.28 12.50
C SER A 220 -1.43 11.85 12.65
N GLY A 221 -0.54 10.89 12.92
CA GLY A 221 -0.88 9.49 13.14
C GLY A 221 -1.00 8.64 11.87
N LEU A 222 -0.84 9.23 10.68
CA LEU A 222 -0.66 8.49 9.43
C LEU A 222 0.84 8.31 9.14
N PRO A 223 1.29 7.09 8.80
CA PRO A 223 2.67 6.84 8.42
C PRO A 223 3.02 7.54 7.10
N ASN A 224 4.31 7.73 6.84
CA ASN A 224 4.75 8.09 5.51
C ASN A 224 4.45 6.97 4.51
N ALA A 225 4.14 7.36 3.27
CA ALA A 225 3.98 6.43 2.16
C ALA A 225 4.57 7.05 0.87
N SER A 226 5.14 6.22 0.02
CA SER A 226 5.69 6.64 -1.26
C SER A 226 5.40 5.62 -2.36
N LEU A 227 5.27 6.14 -3.57
CA LEU A 227 5.10 5.42 -4.81
C LEU A 227 6.08 6.01 -5.82
N ARG A 228 6.83 5.16 -6.52
CA ARG A 228 7.71 5.54 -7.61
C ARG A 228 7.44 4.71 -8.84
N TYR A 229 7.46 5.34 -10.01
CA TYR A 229 7.47 4.65 -11.30
C TYR A 229 8.80 4.87 -12.03
N SER A 230 9.27 3.83 -12.71
CA SER A 230 10.52 3.85 -13.46
C SER A 230 10.55 2.75 -14.53
N ASP A 231 11.68 2.60 -15.22
CA ASP A 231 11.94 1.51 -16.18
C ASP A 231 10.86 1.35 -17.26
N PHE A 232 10.32 2.47 -17.74
CA PHE A 232 9.28 2.49 -18.77
C PHE A 232 9.76 1.85 -20.07
N GLY A 233 8.95 0.96 -20.65
CA GLY A 233 9.24 0.31 -21.94
C GLY A 233 10.23 -0.84 -21.87
N THR A 234 10.68 -1.22 -20.67
CA THR A 234 11.58 -2.37 -20.48
C THR A 234 10.84 -3.70 -20.68
N THR A 235 11.50 -4.71 -21.24
CA THR A 235 10.88 -6.02 -21.43
C THR A 235 10.63 -6.70 -20.08
N VAL A 236 9.37 -7.06 -19.81
CA VAL A 236 8.99 -7.82 -18.60
C VAL A 236 8.83 -9.29 -18.94
N THR A 237 9.81 -10.11 -18.52
CA THR A 237 9.76 -11.56 -18.71
C THR A 237 9.22 -12.24 -17.46
N VAL A 238 8.18 -13.06 -17.62
CA VAL A 238 7.57 -13.82 -16.52
C VAL A 238 7.51 -15.29 -16.88
N ALA A 239 8.13 -16.13 -16.05
CA ALA A 239 8.07 -17.57 -16.20
C ALA A 239 6.99 -18.17 -15.31
N ARG A 240 6.23 -19.13 -15.86
CA ARG A 240 5.30 -19.97 -15.09
C ARG A 240 6.07 -20.63 -13.94
N PRO A 241 5.64 -20.49 -12.68
CA PRO A 241 6.31 -21.16 -11.59
C PRO A 241 6.25 -22.69 -11.74
N PRO A 242 7.38 -23.39 -11.55
CA PRO A 242 7.37 -24.85 -11.57
C PRO A 242 6.57 -25.39 -10.37
N GLY A 243 5.78 -26.44 -10.61
CA GLY A 243 5.02 -27.10 -9.54
C GLY A 243 3.87 -26.28 -8.97
N ALA A 244 3.39 -25.24 -9.68
CA ALA A 244 2.21 -24.50 -9.25
C ALA A 244 0.98 -25.42 -9.20
N ILE A 245 0.28 -25.43 -8.08
CA ILE A 245 -0.96 -26.19 -7.86
C ILE A 245 -2.18 -25.25 -7.85
N ALA A 246 -3.40 -25.78 -7.95
CA ALA A 246 -4.58 -24.95 -7.72
C ALA A 246 -4.57 -24.37 -6.29
N ALA A 247 -4.94 -23.11 -6.15
CA ALA A 247 -5.08 -22.48 -4.84
C ALA A 247 -6.10 -23.23 -3.96
N PRO A 248 -5.73 -23.57 -2.71
CA PRO A 248 -6.62 -24.27 -1.80
C PRO A 248 -7.78 -23.36 -1.38
N ASP A 249 -8.93 -23.97 -1.07
CA ASP A 249 -10.15 -23.24 -0.72
C ASP A 249 -9.99 -22.28 0.47
N ALA A 250 -9.12 -22.65 1.42
CA ALA A 250 -8.80 -21.84 2.59
C ALA A 250 -8.21 -20.46 2.22
N LEU A 251 -7.61 -20.31 1.04
CA LEU A 251 -6.96 -19.06 0.64
C LEU A 251 -7.95 -17.92 0.39
N TYR A 252 -9.04 -18.18 -0.34
CA TYR A 252 -9.89 -17.12 -0.89
C TYR A 252 -10.54 -16.21 0.16
N PRO A 253 -11.05 -16.72 1.31
CA PRO A 253 -11.56 -15.86 2.37
C PRO A 253 -10.48 -14.96 3.01
N GLN A 254 -9.21 -15.36 2.96
CA GLN A 254 -8.08 -14.63 3.55
C GLN A 254 -7.53 -13.53 2.62
N LEU A 255 -7.93 -13.50 1.34
CA LEU A 255 -7.50 -12.48 0.38
C LEU A 255 -8.20 -11.13 0.63
N GLY A 256 -9.47 -11.13 1.03
CA GLY A 256 -10.23 -9.90 1.28
C GLY A 256 -9.62 -9.05 2.41
N LEU A 257 -9.90 -7.75 2.43
CA LEU A 257 -9.38 -6.85 3.47
C LEU A 257 -9.92 -7.20 4.88
N GLY A 258 -11.01 -7.98 4.96
CA GLY A 258 -11.58 -8.54 6.19
C GLY A 258 -11.15 -9.97 6.54
N GLY A 259 -10.22 -10.57 5.78
CA GLY A 259 -9.81 -11.97 5.94
C GLY A 259 -8.81 -12.20 7.08
N GLY A 260 -9.26 -12.03 8.32
CA GLY A 260 -8.43 -12.32 9.49
C GLY A 260 -9.13 -11.96 10.79
N GLU A 261 -10.01 -12.85 11.25
CA GLU A 261 -10.24 -13.03 12.70
C GLU A 261 -9.19 -14.01 13.27
#